data_AF-A0A662V6L8-F1
#
_entry.id   AF-A0A662V6L8-F1
#
_cell.length_a   1.000
_cell.length_b   1.000
_cell.length_c   1.000
_cell.angle_alpha   90.00
_cell.angle_beta   90.00
_cell.angle_gamma   90.00
#
_symmetry.space_group_name_H-M   'P 1'
#
loop_
_entity.id
_entity.type
_entity.pdbx_description
1 polymer ?
#
loop_
_entity_poly.entity_id
_entity_poly.type
_entity_poly.pdbx_seq_one_letter_code
_entity_poly.pdbx_strand_id
1 'polypeptide(L)'
;MSKAAERFATGLRRCMDVPAESTRQCVEVMYNLFTELIKGLANDLGTPEARYAKRSGYWNVEMLDEAIDKIADAYWSISHTLIESWDNLWELYLTKEPEASEVTDLYRELERLAQELLSNRPSQRSRGSKYRARGRE
;
A
#
# COMPACT_ATOMS: atom_id res chain seq x y z
N MET A 1 10.01 10.53 8.29
CA MET A 1 10.19 9.45 7.31
C MET A 1 9.37 8.28 7.84
N SER A 2 8.51 7.65 7.04
CA SER A 2 7.69 6.53 7.55
C SER A 2 8.54 5.28 7.64
N LYS A 3 8.56 4.66 8.83
CA LYS A 3 9.25 3.37 9.05
C LYS A 3 8.63 2.25 8.20
N ALA A 4 7.37 2.38 7.81
CA ALA A 4 6.70 1.44 6.93
C ALA A 4 7.31 1.46 5.52
N ALA A 5 7.56 2.66 4.98
CA ALA A 5 8.19 2.83 3.67
C ALA A 5 9.64 2.29 3.64
N GLU A 6 10.43 2.50 4.70
CA GLU A 6 11.79 1.95 4.81
C GLU A 6 11.80 0.41 4.82
N ARG A 7 10.87 -0.20 5.56
CA ARG A 7 10.72 -1.65 5.62
C ARG A 7 10.27 -2.23 4.29
N PHE A 8 9.33 -1.56 3.62
CA PHE A 8 8.86 -1.93 2.30
C PHE A 8 10.01 -1.93 1.28
N ALA A 9 10.75 -0.83 1.19
CA ALA A 9 11.90 -0.71 0.29
C ALA A 9 12.98 -1.79 0.53
N THR A 10 13.25 -2.11 1.80
CA THR A 10 14.23 -3.15 2.17
C THR A 10 13.70 -4.55 1.88
N GLY A 11 12.40 -4.78 2.12
CA GLY A 11 11.75 -6.07 1.91
C GLY A 11 11.65 -6.46 0.44
N LEU A 12 11.37 -5.50 -0.45
CA LEU A 12 11.24 -5.75 -1.88
C LEU A 12 12.49 -6.43 -2.46
N ARG A 13 13.69 -6.01 -2.05
CA ARG A 13 14.96 -6.58 -2.55
C ARG A 13 15.05 -8.09 -2.39
N ARG A 14 14.40 -8.67 -1.39
CA ARG A 14 14.38 -10.12 -1.15
C ARG A 14 13.63 -10.89 -2.24
N CYS A 15 12.73 -10.25 -2.97
CA CYS A 15 12.00 -10.85 -4.08
C CYS A 15 12.92 -11.23 -5.25
N MET A 16 14.01 -10.49 -5.45
CA MET A 16 15.00 -10.75 -6.51
C MET A 16 16.05 -11.80 -6.12
N ASP A 17 16.18 -12.10 -4.83
CA ASP A 17 17.09 -13.11 -4.29
C ASP A 17 16.44 -14.52 -4.25
N VAL A 18 15.14 -14.64 -4.57
CA VAL A 18 14.44 -15.94 -4.63
C VAL A 18 14.88 -16.66 -5.92
N PRO A 19 15.54 -17.82 -5.82
CA PRO A 19 16.01 -18.54 -7.01
C PRO A 19 14.81 -19.15 -7.75
N ALA A 20 14.27 -18.46 -8.76
CA ALA A 20 13.36 -18.95 -9.83
C ALA A 20 12.18 -19.91 -9.45
N GLU A 21 11.93 -20.18 -8.17
CA GLU A 21 10.91 -21.12 -7.70
C GLU A 21 9.58 -20.37 -7.59
N SER A 22 9.01 -20.21 -8.79
CA SER A 22 7.71 -19.65 -9.14
C SER A 22 7.55 -18.13 -8.94
N THR A 23 7.28 -17.46 -10.06
CA THR A 23 6.73 -16.09 -10.14
C THR A 23 5.60 -15.84 -9.14
N ARG A 24 4.83 -16.89 -8.83
CA ARG A 24 3.81 -16.91 -7.77
C ARG A 24 4.34 -16.52 -6.39
N GLN A 25 5.42 -17.13 -5.91
CA GLN A 25 6.00 -16.81 -4.60
C GLN A 25 6.47 -15.36 -4.53
N CYS A 26 7.05 -14.84 -5.61
CA CYS A 26 7.43 -13.44 -5.71
C CYS A 26 6.22 -12.51 -5.55
N VAL A 27 5.12 -12.80 -6.21
CA VAL A 27 3.87 -12.02 -6.09
C VAL A 27 3.30 -12.10 -4.67
N GLU A 28 3.32 -13.26 -4.02
CA GLU A 28 2.89 -13.40 -2.61
C GLU A 28 3.75 -12.58 -1.65
N VAL A 29 5.07 -12.54 -1.87
CA VAL A 29 5.98 -11.71 -1.08
C VAL A 29 5.67 -10.23 -1.31
N MET A 30 5.51 -9.78 -2.55
CA MET A 30 5.15 -8.39 -2.86
C MET A 30 3.81 -8.00 -2.24
N TYR A 31 2.80 -8.89 -2.31
CA TYR A 31 1.51 -8.69 -1.67
C TYR A 31 1.63 -8.52 -0.16
N ASN A 32 2.35 -9.41 0.51
CA ASN A 32 2.56 -9.32 1.95
C ASN A 32 3.31 -8.03 2.35
N LEU A 33 4.32 -7.63 1.57
CA LEU A 33 5.06 -6.40 1.82
C LEU A 33 4.19 -5.15 1.62
N PHE A 34 3.38 -5.12 0.56
CA PHE A 34 2.50 -4.00 0.28
C PHE A 34 1.39 -3.89 1.33
N THR A 35 0.77 -4.99 1.73
CA THR A 35 -0.23 -4.97 2.81
C THR A 35 0.36 -4.48 4.13
N GLU A 36 1.57 -4.90 4.50
CA GLU A 36 2.26 -4.37 5.69
C GLU A 36 2.63 -2.89 5.56
N LEU A 37 2.97 -2.42 4.36
CA LEU A 37 3.14 -0.99 4.07
C LEU A 37 1.84 -0.22 4.34
N ILE A 38 0.72 -0.63 3.76
CA ILE A 38 -0.58 0.01 3.93
C ILE A 38 -1.00 0.04 5.39
N LYS A 39 -0.89 -1.10 6.11
CA LYS A 39 -1.15 -1.15 7.55
C LYS A 39 -0.27 -0.17 8.33
N GLY A 40 1.02 -0.09 8.00
CA GLY A 40 1.95 0.82 8.65
C GLY A 40 1.59 2.29 8.42
N LEU A 41 1.34 2.67 7.16
CA LEU A 41 0.96 4.03 6.79
C LEU A 41 -0.40 4.42 7.38
N ALA A 42 -1.39 3.52 7.35
CA ALA A 42 -2.70 3.74 7.94
C ALA A 42 -2.64 3.95 9.46
N ASN A 43 -1.77 3.19 10.15
CA ASN A 43 -1.49 3.39 11.58
C ASN A 43 -0.81 4.74 11.84
N ASP A 44 0.20 5.11 11.04
CA ASP A 44 0.90 6.40 11.16
C ASP A 44 -0.05 7.59 10.95
N LEU A 45 -1.01 7.46 10.02
CA LEU A 45 -2.04 8.46 9.73
C LEU A 45 -3.24 8.41 10.68
N GLY A 46 -3.41 7.33 11.44
CA GLY A 46 -4.54 7.12 12.34
C GLY A 46 -5.89 6.99 11.62
N THR A 47 -5.92 6.30 10.48
CA THR A 47 -7.14 6.14 9.67
C THR A 47 -8.23 5.37 10.42
N PRO A 48 -9.52 5.52 10.06
CA PRO A 48 -10.60 4.75 10.67
C PRO A 48 -10.37 3.23 10.64
N GLU A 49 -9.86 2.71 9.53
CA GLU A 49 -9.61 1.30 9.26
C GLU A 49 -8.52 0.77 10.20
N ALA A 50 -7.42 1.51 10.37
CA ALA A 50 -6.37 1.16 11.33
C ALA A 50 -6.88 1.12 12.79
N ARG A 51 -7.74 2.07 13.17
CA ARG A 51 -8.37 2.07 14.50
C ARG A 51 -9.34 0.91 14.68
N TYR A 52 -10.06 0.54 13.65
CA TYR A 52 -10.95 -0.63 13.66
C TYR A 52 -10.12 -1.92 13.77
N ALA A 53 -9.12 -2.11 12.91
CA ALA A 53 -8.22 -3.26 12.90
C ALA A 53 -7.55 -3.49 14.25
N LYS A 54 -7.11 -2.41 14.91
CA LYS A 54 -6.52 -2.48 16.25
C LYS A 54 -7.48 -3.02 17.31
N ARG A 55 -8.79 -2.79 17.17
CA ARG A 55 -9.83 -3.29 18.08
C ARG A 55 -10.29 -4.69 17.71
N SER A 56 -10.45 -4.99 16.42
CA SER A 56 -10.96 -6.27 15.93
C SER A 56 -9.87 -7.36 15.86
N GLY A 57 -8.59 -6.97 15.81
CA GLY A 57 -7.46 -7.89 15.74
C GLY A 57 -7.17 -8.43 14.34
N TYR A 58 -7.84 -7.94 13.29
CA TYR A 58 -7.62 -8.37 11.92
C TYR A 58 -7.80 -7.24 10.90
N TRP A 59 -7.22 -7.45 9.71
CA TRP A 59 -7.44 -6.67 8.51
C TRP A 59 -8.11 -7.57 7.46
N ASN A 60 -9.03 -7.02 6.68
CA ASN A 60 -9.54 -7.66 5.47
C ASN A 60 -9.19 -6.80 4.23
N VAL A 61 -9.48 -7.30 3.04
CA VAL A 61 -9.15 -6.62 1.78
C VAL A 61 -9.88 -5.29 1.63
N GLU A 62 -11.19 -5.25 1.94
CA GLU A 62 -11.99 -4.01 1.87
C GLU A 62 -11.42 -2.89 2.76
N MET A 63 -10.94 -3.23 3.96
CA MET A 63 -10.26 -2.29 4.85
C MET A 63 -8.91 -1.82 4.30
N LEU A 64 -8.22 -2.65 3.51
CA LEU A 64 -6.97 -2.25 2.85
C LEU A 64 -7.29 -1.28 1.71
N ASP A 65 -8.31 -1.55 0.90
CA ASP A 65 -8.78 -0.66 -0.17
C ASP A 65 -9.17 0.72 0.40
N GLU A 66 -10.01 0.75 1.44
CA GLU A 66 -10.41 2.00 2.10
C GLU A 66 -9.21 2.74 2.71
N ALA A 67 -8.25 2.02 3.29
CA ALA A 67 -7.04 2.62 3.82
C ALA A 67 -6.15 3.22 2.72
N ILE A 68 -6.06 2.57 1.56
CA ILE A 68 -5.32 3.05 0.39
C ILE A 68 -5.88 4.39 -0.07
N ASP A 69 -7.20 4.54 -0.17
CA ASP A 69 -7.83 5.82 -0.52
C ASP A 69 -7.43 6.94 0.45
N LYS A 70 -7.43 6.67 1.76
CA LYS A 70 -7.02 7.66 2.77
C LYS A 70 -5.54 7.98 2.73
N ILE A 71 -4.71 6.99 2.43
CA ILE A 71 -3.26 7.20 2.26
C ILE A 71 -3.03 8.01 0.99
N ALA A 72 -3.70 7.70 -0.12
CA ALA A 72 -3.63 8.44 -1.38
C ALA A 72 -4.01 9.92 -1.20
N ASP A 73 -5.09 10.20 -0.46
CA ASP A 73 -5.48 11.56 -0.08
C ASP A 73 -4.37 12.28 0.73
N ALA A 74 -3.72 11.57 1.65
CA ALA A 74 -2.64 12.12 2.47
C ALA A 74 -1.34 12.32 1.66
N TYR A 75 -1.07 11.44 0.70
CA TYR A 75 0.11 11.42 -0.16
C TYR A 75 -0.24 11.80 -1.60
N TRP A 76 -0.94 12.92 -1.76
CA TRP A 76 -1.49 13.38 -3.04
C TRP A 76 -0.51 13.36 -4.23
N SER A 77 0.78 13.63 -4.01
CA SER A 77 1.79 13.62 -5.09
C SER A 77 2.05 12.24 -5.69
N ILE A 78 1.69 11.17 -4.98
CA ILE A 78 1.95 9.78 -5.35
C ILE A 78 0.66 8.95 -5.31
N SER A 79 -0.51 9.59 -5.20
CA SER A 79 -1.81 8.93 -5.04
C SER A 79 -2.11 8.00 -6.20
N HIS A 80 -1.88 8.46 -7.43
CA HIS A 80 -2.06 7.66 -8.65
C HIS A 80 -1.19 6.41 -8.63
N THR A 81 0.12 6.58 -8.43
CA THR A 81 1.07 5.46 -8.38
C THR A 81 0.72 4.48 -7.27
N LEU A 82 0.29 4.95 -6.10
CA LEU A 82 -0.10 4.07 -4.98
C LEU A 82 -1.31 3.20 -5.33
N ILE A 83 -2.36 3.79 -5.93
CA ILE A 83 -3.59 3.08 -6.28
C ILE A 83 -3.32 2.10 -7.43
N GLU A 84 -2.65 2.57 -8.48
CA GLU A 84 -2.30 1.74 -9.65
C GLU A 84 -1.43 0.54 -9.26
N SER A 85 -0.43 0.74 -8.39
CA SER A 85 0.39 -0.34 -7.86
C SER A 85 -0.39 -1.36 -7.04
N TRP A 86 -1.42 -0.93 -6.33
CA TRP A 86 -2.29 -1.85 -5.60
C TRP A 86 -3.16 -2.67 -6.56
N ASP A 87 -3.78 -2.02 -7.54
CA ASP A 87 -4.64 -2.68 -8.53
C ASP A 87 -3.84 -3.71 -9.35
N ASN A 88 -2.68 -3.30 -9.89
CA ASN A 88 -1.80 -4.19 -10.65
C ASN A 88 -1.32 -5.39 -9.82
N LEU A 89 -0.94 -5.15 -8.56
CA LEU A 89 -0.54 -6.21 -7.64
C LEU A 89 -1.69 -7.15 -7.32
N TRP A 90 -2.90 -6.63 -7.11
CA TRP A 90 -4.07 -7.42 -6.80
C TRP A 90 -4.48 -8.31 -7.98
N GLU A 91 -4.50 -7.77 -9.19
CA GLU A 91 -4.75 -8.53 -10.42
C GLU A 91 -3.73 -9.66 -10.57
N LEU A 92 -2.43 -9.35 -10.45
CA LEU A 92 -1.38 -10.36 -10.59
C LEU A 92 -1.41 -11.39 -9.44
N TYR A 93 -1.84 -10.99 -8.24
CA TYR A 93 -2.02 -11.89 -7.10
C TYR A 93 -3.21 -12.84 -7.28
N LEU A 94 -4.23 -12.47 -8.05
CA LEU A 94 -5.33 -13.37 -8.40
C LEU A 94 -4.96 -14.32 -9.56
N THR A 95 -3.94 -13.98 -10.34
CA THR A 95 -3.40 -14.85 -11.40
C THR A 95 -2.69 -16.06 -10.81
N LYS A 96 -3.12 -17.26 -11.25
CA LYS A 96 -2.56 -18.54 -10.77
C LYS A 96 -1.10 -18.73 -11.17
N GLU A 97 -0.77 -18.37 -12.41
CA GLU A 97 0.55 -18.55 -13.01
C GLU A 97 0.97 -17.23 -13.68
N PRO A 98 1.44 -16.24 -12.91
CA PRO A 98 1.82 -14.94 -13.46
C PRO A 98 3.10 -15.06 -14.29
N GLU A 99 3.19 -14.30 -15.40
CA GLU A 99 4.37 -14.33 -16.25
C GLU A 99 5.57 -13.65 -15.57
N ALA A 100 6.78 -14.14 -15.83
CA ALA A 100 7.98 -13.59 -15.21
C ALA A 100 8.24 -12.11 -15.58
N SER A 101 7.86 -11.72 -16.80
CA SER A 101 7.87 -10.33 -17.27
C SER A 101 6.96 -9.45 -16.43
N GLU A 102 5.70 -9.85 -16.22
CA GLU A 102 4.71 -9.10 -15.44
C GLU A 102 5.16 -8.93 -13.99
N VAL A 103 5.70 -9.99 -13.37
CA VAL A 103 6.27 -9.92 -12.01
C VAL A 103 7.45 -8.95 -11.96
N THR A 104 8.30 -8.95 -12.98
CA THR A 104 9.47 -8.04 -13.05
C THR A 104 9.04 -6.58 -13.21
N ASP A 105 8.02 -6.33 -14.03
CA ASP A 105 7.51 -4.97 -14.24
C ASP A 105 6.80 -4.45 -12.98
N LEU A 106 5.99 -5.27 -12.33
CA LEU A 106 5.39 -4.94 -11.03
C LEU A 106 6.46 -4.66 -9.97
N TYR A 107 7.52 -5.48 -9.90
CA TYR A 107 8.63 -5.24 -8.98
C TYR A 107 9.25 -3.85 -9.16
N ARG A 108 9.50 -3.44 -10.41
CA ARG A 108 10.07 -2.11 -10.73
C ARG A 108 9.10 -0.98 -10.38
N GLU A 109 7.81 -1.20 -10.58
CA GLU A 109 6.77 -0.25 -10.18
C GLU A 109 6.78 -0.04 -8.66
N LEU A 110 6.77 -1.13 -7.89
CA LEU A 110 6.82 -1.08 -6.43
C LEU A 110 8.12 -0.47 -5.90
N GLU A 111 9.25 -0.69 -6.58
CA GLU A 111 10.52 -0.05 -6.25
C GLU A 111 10.45 1.48 -6.43
N ARG A 112 9.83 1.96 -7.52
CA ARG A 112 9.61 3.39 -7.74
C ARG A 112 8.70 3.98 -6.67
N LEU A 113 7.57 3.34 -6.39
CA LEU A 113 6.65 3.76 -5.32
C LEU A 113 7.37 3.85 -3.97
N ALA A 114 8.24 2.88 -3.65
CA ALA A 114 9.02 2.89 -2.41
C ALA A 114 9.96 4.13 -2.33
N GLN A 115 10.64 4.48 -3.42
CA GLN A 115 11.50 5.66 -3.48
C GLN A 115 10.69 6.96 -3.35
N GLU A 116 9.53 7.02 -4.00
CA GLU A 116 8.64 8.17 -3.90
C GLU A 116 8.09 8.34 -2.48
N LEU A 117 7.67 7.27 -1.81
CA LEU A 117 7.23 7.28 -0.41
C LEU A 117 8.32 7.73 0.57
N LEU A 118 9.58 7.37 0.32
CA LEU A 118 10.71 7.82 1.13
C LEU A 118 11.03 9.31 0.92
N SER A 119 10.80 9.80 -0.29
CA SER A 119 11.09 11.18 -0.69
C SER A 119 9.95 12.16 -0.38
N ASN A 120 8.72 11.66 -0.29
CA ASN A 120 7.53 12.46 0.00
C ASN A 120 7.17 12.41 1.49
N ARG A 121 6.46 13.45 1.95
CA ARG A 121 5.85 13.48 3.29
C ARG A 121 4.33 13.58 3.14
N PRO A 122 3.56 13.02 4.09
CA PRO A 122 2.12 13.19 4.07
C PRO A 122 1.78 14.68 4.16
N SER A 123 0.91 15.13 3.27
CA SER A 123 0.42 16.50 3.20
C SER A 123 -0.38 16.84 4.46
N GLN A 124 -0.18 18.04 5.01
CA GLN A 124 -0.93 18.53 6.17
C GLN A 124 -2.41 18.84 5.89
N ARG A 125 -2.89 18.60 4.66
CA ARG A 125 -4.26 18.94 4.23
C ARG A 125 -5.38 18.27 5.04
N SER A 126 -5.10 17.23 5.80
CA SER A 126 -6.10 16.45 6.56
C SER A 126 -6.41 16.94 7.99
N ARG A 127 -5.89 18.10 8.44
CA ARG A 127 -6.34 18.72 9.72
C ARG A 127 -7.61 19.58 9.61
N GLY A 128 -8.25 19.63 8.44
CA GLY A 128 -9.24 20.66 8.13
C GLY A 128 -10.56 20.21 7.49
N SER A 129 -11.09 19.01 7.77
CA SER A 129 -12.50 18.73 7.47
C SER A 129 -13.32 18.70 8.75
N LYS A 130 -13.68 19.90 9.22
CA LYS A 130 -14.80 20.05 10.16
C LYS A 130 -16.02 19.42 9.48
N TYR A 131 -16.59 18.39 10.10
CA TYR A 131 -17.97 18.00 9.87
C TYR A 131 -18.84 19.25 9.92
N ARG A 132 -19.20 19.77 8.74
CA ARG A 132 -20.16 20.85 8.61
C ARG A 132 -21.52 20.21 8.81
N ALA A 133 -22.03 20.33 10.03
CA ALA A 133 -23.42 20.10 10.34
C ALA A 133 -24.30 20.73 9.25
N ARG A 134 -25.03 19.88 8.51
CA ARG A 134 -26.32 20.22 7.92
C ARG A 134 -27.29 19.26 8.64
N GLY A 135 -28.17 19.68 9.53
CA GLY A 135 -28.98 20.88 9.39
C GLY A 135 -29.86 20.72 8.16
N ARG A 136 -30.80 19.79 8.21
CA ARG A 136 -32.01 19.85 7.39
C ARG A 136 -33.19 19.78 8.34
N GLU A 137 -33.80 20.94 8.46
CA GLU A 137 -35.21 21.16 8.77
C GLU A 137 -36.11 20.33 7.84
#